data_AF-B1PT22-F1
#
_entry.id   AF-B1PT22-F1
#
_cell.length_a   1.000
_cell.length_b   1.000
_cell.length_c   1.000
_cell.angle_alpha   90.00
_cell.angle_beta   90.00
_cell.angle_gamma   90.00
#
_symmetry.space_group_name_H-M   'P 1'
#
loop_
_entity.id
_entity.type
_entity.pdbx_description
1 polymer ?
#
loop_
_entity_poly.entity_id
_entity_poly.type
_entity_poly.pdbx_seq_one_letter_code
_entity_poly.pdbx_strand_id
1 'polypeptide(L)'
;AQKNFMNILEKVVLKVLEDQQNIRLIRELLQTLYTSLCTLVQRVGKSVLVGNINMWVYRMETILHWQQQLNNIQITRPALRGLTFTDLPLCLQLNIMQRLSDGRDLVSLGQVAPDLHVLSEDRLLWKKLCQYHFSERQIRKRLILSDKGQ
;
A
#
# COMPACT_ATOMS: atom_id res chain seq x y z
N ALA A 1 -21.33 -16.34 6.18
CA ALA A 1 -20.12 -15.57 6.53
C ALA A 1 -19.08 -15.54 5.41
N GLN A 2 -18.42 -16.66 5.06
CA GLN A 2 -17.31 -16.69 4.06
C GLN A 2 -17.68 -16.16 2.67
N LYS A 3 -18.85 -16.54 2.12
CA LYS A 3 -19.33 -16.04 0.83
C LYS A 3 -19.45 -14.51 0.81
N ASN A 4 -19.99 -13.93 1.89
CA ASN A 4 -20.15 -12.48 2.00
C ASN A 4 -18.79 -11.78 2.03
N PHE A 5 -17.80 -12.36 2.71
CA PHE A 5 -16.44 -11.81 2.74
C PHE A 5 -15.80 -11.79 1.34
N MET A 6 -15.87 -12.91 0.60
CA MET A 6 -15.35 -12.96 -0.78
C MET A 6 -16.07 -11.97 -1.70
N ASN A 7 -17.40 -11.82 -1.57
CA ASN A 7 -18.16 -10.86 -2.35
C ASN A 7 -17.78 -9.40 -2.02
N ILE A 8 -17.45 -9.09 -0.76
CA ILE A 8 -16.97 -7.76 -0.38
C ILE A 8 -15.60 -7.52 -0.99
N LEU A 9 -14.67 -8.49 -0.90
CA LEU A 9 -13.36 -8.39 -1.53
C LEU A 9 -13.47 -8.17 -3.04
N GLU A 10 -14.32 -8.93 -3.72
CA GLU A 10 -14.57 -8.78 -5.15
C GLU A 10 -15.02 -7.37 -5.49
N LYS A 11 -16.01 -6.83 -4.77
CA LYS A 11 -16.49 -5.45 -4.98
C LYS A 11 -15.40 -4.41 -4.76
N VAL A 12 -14.56 -4.60 -3.75
CA VAL A 12 -13.44 -3.68 -3.46
C VAL A 12 -12.39 -3.77 -4.58
N VAL A 13 -12.04 -4.96 -5.05
CA VAL A 13 -11.10 -5.14 -6.16
C VAL A 13 -11.64 -4.50 -7.44
N LEU A 14 -12.91 -4.76 -7.79
CA LEU A 14 -13.54 -4.15 -8.95
C LEU A 14 -13.54 -2.63 -8.87
N LYS A 15 -13.82 -2.07 -7.68
CA LYS A 15 -13.77 -0.62 -7.47
C LYS A 15 -12.37 -0.06 -7.70
N VAL A 16 -11.34 -0.71 -7.18
CA VAL A 16 -9.94 -0.31 -7.38
C VAL A 16 -9.48 -0.45 -8.83
N LEU A 17 -9.98 -1.46 -9.56
CA LEU A 17 -9.71 -1.60 -10.98
C LEU A 17 -10.36 -0.48 -11.80
N GLU A 18 -11.52 0.01 -11.37
CA GLU A 18 -12.25 1.12 -11.99
C GLU A 18 -11.61 2.48 -11.69
N ASP A 19 -11.35 2.79 -10.42
CA ASP A 19 -10.90 4.12 -9.99
C ASP A 19 -9.37 4.28 -9.92
N GLN A 20 -8.63 3.17 -10.01
CA GLN A 20 -7.17 3.10 -9.93
C GLN A 20 -6.60 3.74 -8.65
N GLN A 21 -7.37 3.76 -7.56
CA GLN A 21 -6.95 4.28 -6.26
C GLN A 21 -6.59 3.14 -5.29
N ASN A 22 -5.72 3.41 -4.31
CA ASN A 22 -5.39 2.47 -3.23
C ASN A 22 -4.89 1.08 -3.70
N ILE A 23 -4.33 0.99 -4.92
CA ILE A 23 -3.89 -0.28 -5.54
C ILE A 23 -2.92 -1.05 -4.63
N ARG A 24 -1.94 -0.35 -4.04
CA ARG A 24 -0.94 -0.97 -3.14
C ARG A 24 -1.61 -1.64 -1.94
N LEU A 25 -2.58 -0.97 -1.31
CA LEU A 25 -3.25 -1.47 -0.11
C LEU A 25 -4.01 -2.76 -0.41
N ILE A 26 -4.79 -2.80 -1.49
CA ILE A 26 -5.54 -4.00 -1.86
C ILE A 26 -4.60 -5.13 -2.29
N ARG A 27 -3.52 -4.82 -3.01
CA ARG A 27 -2.49 -5.81 -3.36
C ARG A 27 -1.87 -6.45 -2.12
N GLU A 28 -1.48 -5.64 -1.13
CA GLU A 28 -0.90 -6.12 0.12
C GLU A 28 -1.89 -6.93 0.95
N LEU A 29 -3.16 -6.51 0.99
CA LEU A 29 -4.23 -7.23 1.66
C LEU A 29 -4.44 -8.61 1.04
N LEU A 30 -4.56 -8.69 -0.29
CA LEU A 30 -4.75 -9.96 -1.00
C LEU A 30 -3.54 -10.88 -0.85
N GLN A 31 -2.33 -10.32 -0.92
CA GLN A 31 -1.10 -11.09 -0.68
C GLN A 31 -1.07 -11.66 0.74
N THR A 32 -1.41 -10.85 1.74
CA THR A 32 -1.46 -11.27 3.15
C THR A 32 -2.52 -12.34 3.38
N LEU A 33 -3.70 -12.19 2.76
CA LEU A 33 -4.77 -13.18 2.83
C LEU A 33 -4.30 -14.52 2.23
N TYR A 34 -3.73 -14.48 1.02
CA TYR A 34 -3.27 -15.67 0.33
C TYR A 34 -2.17 -16.40 1.12
N THR A 35 -1.15 -15.68 1.58
CA THR A 35 -0.05 -16.27 2.36
C THR A 35 -0.53 -16.82 3.70
N SER A 36 -1.46 -16.12 4.36
CA SER A 36 -2.06 -16.59 5.62
C SER A 36 -2.83 -17.88 5.42
N LEU A 37 -3.62 -17.99 4.35
CA LEU A 37 -4.34 -19.22 4.00
C LEU A 37 -3.39 -20.36 3.68
N CYS A 38 -2.35 -20.13 2.85
CA CYS A 38 -1.33 -21.13 2.57
C CYS A 38 -0.64 -21.62 3.84
N THR A 39 -0.20 -20.69 4.71
CA THR A 39 0.49 -20.99 5.97
C THR A 39 -0.42 -21.80 6.90
N LEU A 40 -1.70 -21.45 6.97
CA LEU A 40 -2.67 -22.15 7.82
C LEU A 40 -2.89 -23.59 7.35
N VAL A 41 -3.06 -23.80 6.04
CA VAL A 41 -3.20 -25.13 5.45
C VAL A 41 -1.93 -25.96 5.62
N GLN A 42 -0.74 -25.36 5.47
CA GLN A 42 0.54 -26.04 5.66
C GLN A 42 0.76 -26.48 7.11
N ARG A 43 0.39 -25.64 8.09
CA ARG A 43 0.64 -25.91 9.52
C ARG A 43 -0.43 -26.77 10.19
N VAL A 44 -1.69 -26.55 9.84
CA VAL A 44 -2.86 -27.18 10.50
C VAL A 44 -3.49 -28.27 9.64
N GLY A 45 -3.19 -28.28 8.34
CA GLY A 45 -3.77 -29.20 7.37
C GLY A 45 -5.05 -28.65 6.73
N LYS A 46 -5.61 -29.43 5.79
CA LYS A 46 -6.81 -29.04 5.01
C LYS A 46 -8.09 -28.97 5.85
N SER A 47 -8.10 -29.52 7.06
CA SER A 47 -9.26 -29.51 7.98
C SER A 47 -9.68 -28.10 8.38
N VAL A 48 -8.79 -27.12 8.29
CA VAL A 48 -9.09 -25.71 8.55
C VAL A 48 -9.97 -25.07 7.47
N LEU A 49 -10.02 -25.70 6.28
CA LEU A 49 -10.84 -25.25 5.15
C LEU A 49 -12.26 -25.76 5.32
N VAL A 50 -13.07 -25.02 6.08
CA VAL A 50 -14.48 -25.39 6.30
C VAL A 50 -15.27 -25.26 4.98
N GLY A 51 -15.98 -26.32 4.61
CA GLY A 51 -16.83 -26.38 3.41
C GLY A 51 -16.24 -27.20 2.26
N ASN A 52 -16.74 -26.98 1.05
CA ASN A 52 -16.31 -27.72 -0.13
C ASN A 52 -14.87 -27.33 -0.55
N ILE A 53 -13.98 -28.31 -0.68
CA ILE A 53 -12.57 -28.09 -1.06
C ILE A 53 -12.43 -27.45 -2.46
N ASN A 54 -13.27 -27.83 -3.42
CA ASN A 54 -13.25 -27.26 -4.78
C ASN A 54 -13.63 -25.77 -4.74
N MET A 55 -14.53 -25.39 -3.83
CA MET A 55 -14.87 -23.98 -3.60
C MET A 55 -13.67 -23.20 -3.04
N TRP A 56 -12.85 -23.83 -2.20
CA TRP A 56 -11.62 -23.21 -1.70
C TRP A 56 -10.55 -23.06 -2.78
N VAL A 57 -10.37 -24.07 -3.63
CA VAL A 57 -9.47 -23.97 -4.79
C VAL A 57 -9.89 -22.81 -5.68
N TYR A 58 -11.16 -22.74 -6.06
CA TYR A 58 -11.71 -21.64 -6.86
C TYR A 58 -11.47 -20.26 -6.21
N ARG A 59 -11.68 -20.13 -4.90
CA ARG A 59 -11.42 -18.86 -4.18
C ARG A 59 -9.95 -18.47 -4.19
N MET A 60 -9.04 -19.43 -4.05
CA MET A 60 -7.60 -19.18 -4.11
C MET A 60 -7.18 -18.73 -5.51
N GLU A 61 -7.69 -19.38 -6.55
CA GLU A 61 -7.49 -18.97 -7.95
C GLU A 61 -8.04 -17.55 -8.20
N THR A 62 -9.22 -17.25 -7.65
CA THR A 62 -9.84 -15.91 -7.76
C THR A 62 -8.96 -14.84 -7.11
N ILE A 63 -8.39 -15.10 -5.94
CA ILE A 63 -7.46 -14.16 -5.27
C ILE A 63 -6.22 -13.92 -6.14
N LEU A 64 -5.61 -14.98 -6.68
CA LEU A 64 -4.44 -14.86 -7.56
C LEU A 64 -4.76 -14.07 -8.83
N HIS A 65 -5.93 -14.32 -9.43
CA HIS A 65 -6.41 -13.58 -10.59
C HIS A 65 -6.56 -12.09 -10.28
N TRP A 66 -7.17 -11.72 -9.14
CA TRP A 66 -7.25 -10.32 -8.71
C TRP A 66 -5.87 -9.68 -8.52
N GLN A 67 -4.92 -10.41 -7.90
CA GLN A 67 -3.55 -9.91 -7.75
C GLN A 67 -2.88 -9.65 -9.12
N GLN A 68 -3.09 -10.53 -10.09
CA GLN A 68 -2.58 -10.36 -11.45
C GLN A 68 -3.19 -9.12 -12.12
N GLN A 69 -4.50 -8.93 -12.01
CA GLN A 69 -5.17 -7.74 -12.54
C GLN A 69 -4.60 -6.45 -11.92
N LEU A 70 -4.45 -6.42 -10.59
CA LEU A 70 -3.91 -5.25 -9.87
C LEU A 70 -2.45 -4.95 -10.24
N ASN A 71 -1.63 -5.99 -10.46
CA ASN A 71 -0.23 -5.82 -10.88
C ASN A 71 -0.09 -5.29 -12.30
N ASN A 72 -1.09 -5.53 -13.14
CA ASN A 72 -1.09 -5.12 -14.55
C ASN A 72 -1.80 -3.79 -14.78
N ILE A 73 -2.27 -3.11 -13.73
CA ILE A 73 -2.88 -1.78 -13.87
C ILE A 73 -1.86 -0.82 -14.47
N GLN A 74 -2.22 -0.25 -15.62
CA GLN A 74 -1.57 0.93 -16.15
C GLN A 74 -2.39 2.14 -15.72
N ILE A 75 -1.78 3.03 -14.95
CA ILE A 75 -2.43 4.26 -14.48
C ILE A 75 -2.78 5.11 -15.70
N THR A 76 -4.08 5.31 -15.90
CA THR A 76 -4.60 6.15 -16.96
C THR A 76 -4.24 7.59 -16.63
N ARG A 77 -3.23 8.12 -17.32
CA ARG A 77 -2.87 9.53 -17.17
C ARG A 77 -3.93 10.39 -17.86
N PRO A 78 -4.55 11.37 -17.17
CA PRO A 78 -5.38 12.34 -17.86
C PRO A 78 -4.53 13.06 -18.91
N ALA A 79 -5.15 13.47 -20.02
CA ALA A 79 -4.48 14.29 -21.02
C ALA A 79 -3.88 15.53 -20.32
N LEU A 80 -2.56 15.72 -20.42
CA LEU A 80 -1.85 16.85 -19.82
C LEU A 80 -2.44 18.14 -20.39
N ARG A 81 -3.30 18.81 -19.61
CA ARG A 81 -3.87 20.10 -19.92
C ARG A 81 -3.75 20.98 -18.68
N GLY A 82 -2.88 21.98 -18.74
CA GLY A 82 -2.71 22.98 -17.69
C GLY A 82 -1.51 22.74 -16.78
N LEU A 83 -1.56 23.38 -15.61
CA LEU A 83 -0.52 23.36 -14.59
C LEU A 83 -0.33 21.97 -14.00
N THR A 84 0.93 21.57 -13.88
CA THR A 84 1.38 20.32 -13.26
C THR A 84 1.88 20.57 -11.85
N PHE A 85 2.11 19.48 -11.10
CA PHE A 85 2.62 19.57 -9.72
C PHE A 85 3.97 20.31 -9.65
N THR A 86 4.85 20.11 -10.63
CA THR A 86 6.17 20.76 -10.71
C THR A 86 6.10 22.24 -11.05
N ASP A 87 4.97 22.72 -11.57
CA ASP A 87 4.75 24.15 -11.87
C ASP A 87 4.37 24.95 -10.61
N LEU A 88 4.04 24.28 -9.50
CA LEU A 88 3.72 24.94 -8.23
C LEU A 88 4.98 25.52 -7.58
N PRO A 89 4.89 26.65 -6.85
CA PRO A 89 5.98 27.11 -5.99
C PRO A 89 6.46 26.01 -5.03
N LEU A 90 7.77 25.96 -4.77
CA LEU A 90 8.40 24.93 -3.92
C LEU A 90 7.74 24.78 -2.54
N CYS A 91 7.34 25.89 -1.92
CA CYS A 91 6.65 25.86 -0.63
C CYS A 91 5.30 25.13 -0.70
N LEU A 92 4.57 25.22 -1.81
CA LEU A 92 3.31 24.50 -2.01
C LEU A 92 3.56 23.02 -2.33
N GLN A 93 4.59 22.71 -3.12
CA GLN A 93 5.00 21.32 -3.35
C GLN A 93 5.33 20.62 -2.03
N LEU A 94 6.17 21.24 -1.19
CA LEU A 94 6.51 20.72 0.13
C LEU A 94 5.29 20.57 1.05
N ASN A 95 4.38 21.55 1.07
CA ASN A 95 3.16 21.46 1.87
C ASN A 95 2.27 20.29 1.44
N ILE A 96 2.21 19.98 0.15
CA ILE A 96 1.48 18.82 -0.38
C ILE A 96 2.20 17.53 0.04
N MET A 97 3.53 17.45 -0.15
CA MET A 97 4.33 16.29 0.25
C MET A 97 4.22 15.99 1.75
N GLN A 98 4.17 17.02 2.61
CA GLN A 98 3.98 16.87 4.05
C GLN A 98 2.64 16.25 4.47
N ARG A 99 1.67 16.17 3.56
CA ARG A 99 0.35 15.54 3.82
C ARG A 99 0.30 14.08 3.39
N LEU A 100 1.33 13.57 2.72
CA LEU A 100 1.42 12.15 2.39
C LEU A 100 1.57 11.35 3.68
N SER A 101 0.70 10.36 3.83
CA SER A 101 0.65 9.51 5.02
C SER A 101 1.50 8.24 4.89
N ASP A 102 2.19 8.01 3.79
CA ASP A 102 3.04 6.83 3.60
C ASP A 102 4.40 7.23 3.03
N GLY A 103 5.47 6.78 3.68
CA GLY A 103 6.84 7.09 3.25
C GLY A 103 7.18 6.53 1.88
N ARG A 104 6.52 5.44 1.47
CA ARG A 104 6.68 4.87 0.13
C ARG A 104 6.19 5.83 -0.95
N ASP A 105 5.16 6.62 -0.65
CA ASP A 105 4.63 7.61 -1.60
C ASP A 105 5.60 8.78 -1.76
N LEU A 106 6.27 9.19 -0.68
CA LEU A 106 7.36 10.18 -0.75
C LEU A 106 8.53 9.69 -1.60
N VAL A 107 8.96 8.43 -1.39
CA VAL A 107 10.04 7.82 -2.18
C VAL A 107 9.65 7.72 -3.65
N SER A 108 8.47 7.20 -3.95
CA SER A 108 7.99 7.09 -5.32
C SER A 108 7.87 8.45 -6.00
N LEU A 109 7.42 9.50 -5.28
CA LEU A 109 7.36 10.85 -5.80
C LEU A 109 8.76 11.42 -6.10
N GLY A 110 9.73 11.19 -5.21
CA GLY A 110 11.13 11.59 -5.44
C GLY A 110 11.76 10.95 -6.67
N GLN A 111 11.32 9.75 -7.05
CA GLN A 111 11.80 9.04 -8.25
C GLN A 111 11.22 9.59 -9.56
N VAL A 112 10.23 10.49 -9.52
CA VAL A 112 9.57 11.02 -10.73
C VAL A 112 10.41 12.09 -11.43
N ALA A 113 11.07 12.97 -10.68
CA ALA A 113 11.85 14.09 -11.22
C ALA A 113 12.94 14.54 -10.25
N PRO A 114 14.08 15.08 -10.75
CA PRO A 114 15.20 15.51 -9.89
C PRO A 114 14.81 16.53 -8.82
N ASP A 115 13.98 17.52 -9.15
CA ASP A 115 13.57 18.55 -8.18
C ASP A 115 12.74 17.95 -7.04
N LEU A 116 11.88 16.97 -7.36
CA LEU A 116 11.09 16.24 -6.37
C LEU A 116 11.95 15.32 -5.52
N HIS A 117 13.03 14.77 -6.09
CA HIS A 117 14.00 14.00 -5.32
C HIS A 117 14.61 14.86 -4.20
N VAL A 118 15.09 16.06 -4.55
CA VAL A 118 15.67 17.00 -3.57
C VAL A 118 14.67 17.33 -2.46
N LEU A 119 13.41 17.59 -2.82
CA LEU A 119 12.36 17.84 -1.84
C LEU A 119 12.05 16.62 -0.98
N SER A 120 12.07 15.41 -1.55
CA SER A 120 11.77 14.17 -0.82
C SER A 120 12.81 13.82 0.25
N GLU A 121 14.03 14.36 0.15
CA GLU A 121 15.11 14.20 1.12
C GLU A 121 15.01 15.19 2.31
N ASP A 122 14.00 16.07 2.35
CA ASP A 122 13.80 17.00 3.46
C ASP A 122 13.52 16.25 4.78
N ARG A 123 14.42 16.42 5.76
CA ARG A 123 14.34 15.79 7.08
C ARG A 123 13.06 16.14 7.84
N LEU A 124 12.49 17.33 7.62
CA LEU A 124 11.25 17.75 8.28
C LEU A 124 10.03 16.99 7.72
N LEU A 125 10.04 16.58 6.45
CA LEU A 125 9.01 15.68 5.90
C LEU A 125 9.01 14.36 6.67
N TRP A 126 10.17 13.71 6.75
CA TRP A 126 10.33 12.43 7.42
C TRP A 126 10.05 12.52 8.91
N LYS A 127 10.48 13.61 9.58
CA LYS A 127 10.15 13.85 10.99
C LYS A 127 8.64 13.94 11.20
N LYS A 128 7.93 14.73 10.39
CA LYS A 128 6.47 14.89 10.47
C LYS A 128 5.74 13.59 10.17
N LEU A 129 6.19 12.84 9.17
CA LEU A 129 5.66 11.51 8.85
C LEU A 129 5.85 10.53 10.01
N CYS A 130 7.03 10.51 10.64
CA CYS A 130 7.27 9.70 11.83
C CYS A 130 6.34 10.08 12.98
N GLN A 131 6.15 11.38 13.23
CA GLN A 131 5.24 11.88 14.26
C GLN A 131 3.76 11.60 13.96
N TYR A 132 3.40 11.46 12.68
CA TYR A 132 2.06 11.06 12.26
C TYR A 132 1.76 9.58 12.60
N HIS A 133 2.73 8.68 12.40
CA HIS A 133 2.55 7.23 12.64
C HIS A 133 2.87 6.78 14.06
N PHE A 134 3.76 7.50 14.74
CA PHE A 134 4.34 7.06 15.99
C PHE A 134 4.21 8.15 17.06
N SER A 135 3.80 7.74 18.25
CA SER A 135 3.91 8.58 19.42
C SER A 135 5.38 8.89 19.75
N GLU A 136 5.62 10.03 20.39
CA GLU A 136 6.93 10.41 20.91
C GLU A 136 7.59 9.29 21.75
N ARG A 137 6.80 8.52 22.50
CA ARG A 137 7.29 7.36 23.26
C ARG A 137 7.81 6.24 22.36
N GLN A 138 7.08 5.90 21.29
CA GLN A 138 7.51 4.87 20.33
C GLN A 138 8.77 5.30 19.57
N ILE A 139 8.86 6.58 19.21
CA ILE A 139 10.03 7.16 18.56
C ILE A 139 11.25 7.09 19.50
N ARG A 140 11.14 7.63 20.72
CA ARG A 140 12.24 7.60 21.70
C ARG A 140 12.71 6.19 22.01
N LYS A 141 11.80 5.23 22.17
CA LYS A 141 12.17 3.82 22.42
C LYS A 141 13.06 3.25 21.30
N ARG A 142 12.85 3.66 20.05
CA ARG A 142 13.67 3.22 18.91
C ARG A 142 14.96 4.02 18.75
N LEU A 143 14.97 5.31 19.13
CA LEU A 143 16.17 6.15 19.11
C LEU A 143 17.14 5.81 20.26
N ILE A 144 16.66 5.47 21.45
CA ILE A 144 17.50 5.10 22.62
C ILE A 144 18.25 3.78 22.36
N LEU A 145 17.72 2.90 21.50
CA LEU A 145 18.45 1.72 21.03
C LEU A 145 19.66 2.08 20.15
N SER A 146 19.71 3.30 19.59
CA SER A 146 20.81 3.78 18.75
C SER A 146 21.98 4.38 19.54
N ASP A 147 21.82 4.67 20.84
CA ASP A 147 22.93 5.17 21.69
C ASP A 147 23.91 4.05 22.11
N LYS A 148 23.58 2.80 21.80
CA LYS A 148 24.51 1.67 21.85
C LYS A 148 24.78 1.14 20.45
N GLY A 149 25.37 1.97 19.60
CA GLY A 149 25.91 1.54 18.31
C GLY A 149 26.85 0.34 18.47
N GLN A 150 26.29 -0.86 18.37
CA GLN A 150 26.91 -2.18 18.21
C GLN A 150 25.91 -3.07 17.47
#